data_AF-A0A7C1YQU0-F1
#
_entry.id   AF-A0A7C1YQU0-F1
#
_cell.length_a   1.000
_cell.length_b   1.000
_cell.length_c   1.000
_cell.angle_alpha   90.00
_cell.angle_beta   90.00
_cell.angle_gamma   90.00
#
_symmetry.space_group_name_H-M   'P 1'
#
loop_
_entity.id
_entity.type
_entity.pdbx_description
1 polymer ?
#
loop_
_entity_poly.entity_id
_entity_poly.type
_entity_poly.pdbx_seq_one_letter_code
_entity_poly.pdbx_strand_id
1 'polypeptide(L)'
;MKSFNSVEDFKSRLAHIDCAIGYLEQMEEILPGKHSAEKLPQLLSLKQALTHSGIKGRFQESMRKARETTSTMAKVNYATSAQAILSEGLKLGLDEKSLTDEIEEANDFINQLQYDEYLAKASKEEEKGNMKGAIDQYQVALYFLKMTHMGSKKQDALVNEIENKLQELYN
;
A
#
# COMPACT_ATOMS: atom_id res chain seq x y z
N MET A 1 -26.09 11.94 -10.91
CA MET A 1 -25.82 11.45 -9.54
C MET A 1 -24.57 12.16 -9.04
N LYS A 2 -24.67 13.03 -8.03
CA LYS A 2 -23.48 13.67 -7.44
C LYS A 2 -22.66 12.59 -6.71
N SER A 3 -21.36 12.55 -6.97
CA SER A 3 -20.41 11.67 -6.31
C SER A 3 -20.35 11.98 -4.81
N PHE A 4 -21.01 11.18 -3.98
CA PHE A 4 -20.91 11.21 -2.51
C PHE A 4 -19.60 10.57 -2.00
N ASN A 5 -18.48 10.79 -2.70
CA ASN A 5 -17.21 10.10 -2.44
C ASN A 5 -16.03 11.08 -2.43
N SER A 6 -16.17 12.26 -1.81
CA SER A 6 -15.02 13.12 -1.52
C SER A 6 -14.36 12.71 -0.19
N VAL A 7 -13.08 13.04 -0.01
CA VAL A 7 -12.35 12.80 1.25
C VAL A 7 -13.00 13.55 2.42
N GLU A 8 -13.57 14.72 2.15
CA GLU A 8 -14.33 15.51 3.12
C GLU A 8 -15.63 14.79 3.52
N ASP A 9 -16.36 14.22 2.55
CA ASP A 9 -17.58 13.44 2.81
C ASP A 9 -17.29 12.19 3.67
N PHE A 10 -16.19 11.49 3.40
CA PHE A 10 -15.75 10.35 4.22
C PHE A 10 -15.51 10.74 5.69
N LYS A 11 -14.71 11.78 5.94
CA LYS A 11 -14.38 12.22 7.31
C LYS A 11 -15.61 12.68 8.08
N SER A 12 -16.49 13.43 7.43
CA SER A 12 -17.75 13.89 8.04
C SER A 12 -18.69 12.72 8.38
N ARG A 13 -18.82 11.73 7.48
CA ARG A 13 -19.64 10.54 7.73
C ARG A 13 -19.10 9.68 8.87
N LEU A 14 -17.78 9.51 8.94
CA LEU A 14 -17.13 8.79 10.04
C LEU A 14 -17.37 9.51 11.38
N ALA A 15 -17.18 10.84 11.41
CA ALA A 15 -17.43 11.64 12.62
C ALA A 15 -18.90 11.57 13.08
N HIS A 16 -19.86 11.58 12.17
CA HIS A 16 -21.27 11.40 12.53
C HIS A 16 -21.56 10.03 13.14
N ILE A 17 -20.96 8.96 12.61
CA ILE A 17 -21.09 7.62 13.17
C ILE A 17 -20.43 7.55 14.55
N ASP A 18 -19.25 8.15 14.73
CA ASP A 18 -18.57 8.21 16.03
C ASP A 18 -19.42 8.96 17.08
N CYS A 19 -20.03 10.09 16.72
CA CYS A 19 -20.97 10.78 17.62
C CYS A 19 -22.18 9.90 17.97
N ALA A 20 -22.76 9.20 16.99
CA ALA A 20 -23.90 8.33 17.22
C ALA A 20 -23.56 7.13 18.14
N ILE A 21 -22.36 6.56 17.97
CA ILE A 21 -21.83 5.53 18.88
C ILE A 21 -21.69 6.11 20.29
N GLY A 22 -21.02 7.25 20.44
CA GLY A 22 -20.80 7.87 21.75
C GLY A 22 -22.11 8.20 22.49
N TYR A 23 -23.15 8.66 21.77
CA TYR A 23 -24.47 8.86 22.38
C TYR A 23 -25.14 7.56 22.82
N LEU A 24 -25.03 6.48 22.04
CA LEU A 24 -25.60 5.19 22.44
C LEU A 24 -24.87 4.57 23.64
N GLU A 25 -23.55 4.73 23.72
CA GLU A 25 -22.75 4.30 24.86
C GLU A 25 -23.17 5.05 26.13
N GLN A 26 -23.30 6.38 26.07
CA GLN A 26 -23.79 7.20 27.18
C GLN A 26 -25.22 6.83 27.61
N MET A 27 -26.10 6.54 26.64
CA MET A 27 -27.46 6.11 26.95
C MET A 27 -27.49 4.75 27.66
N GLU A 28 -26.61 3.82 27.29
CA GLU A 28 -26.50 2.51 27.95
C GLU A 28 -25.99 2.62 29.40
N GLU A 29 -25.07 3.55 29.68
CA GLU A 29 -24.60 3.81 31.04
C GLU A 29 -25.70 4.38 31.96
N ILE A 30 -26.60 5.20 31.41
CA ILE A 30 -27.66 5.88 32.17
C ILE A 30 -28.93 5.02 32.27
N LEU A 31 -29.27 4.30 31.21
CA LEU A 31 -30.52 3.55 31.07
C LEU A 31 -30.24 2.26 30.28
N PRO A 32 -29.66 1.23 30.94
CA PRO A 32 -29.30 -0.01 30.29
C PRO A 32 -30.54 -0.65 29.65
N GLY A 33 -30.47 -0.90 28.35
CA GLY A 33 -31.68 -1.18 27.57
C GLY A 33 -31.44 -1.93 26.27
N LYS A 34 -32.47 -2.65 25.85
CA LYS A 34 -32.45 -3.52 24.66
C LYS A 34 -32.09 -2.79 23.35
N HIS A 35 -32.38 -1.49 23.28
CA HIS A 35 -32.12 -0.67 22.08
C HIS A 35 -30.63 -0.44 21.82
N SER A 36 -29.81 -0.19 22.85
CA SER A 36 -28.36 -0.04 22.69
C SER A 36 -27.70 -1.38 22.34
N ALA A 37 -28.13 -2.48 22.94
CA ALA A 37 -27.63 -3.82 22.64
C ALA A 37 -27.84 -4.23 21.16
N GLU A 38 -28.90 -3.76 20.50
CA GLU A 38 -29.16 -4.04 19.08
C GLU A 38 -28.55 -3.00 18.13
N LYS A 39 -28.54 -1.71 18.49
CA LYS A 39 -28.13 -0.61 17.61
C LYS A 39 -26.62 -0.34 17.63
N LEU A 40 -25.96 -0.53 18.76
CA LEU A 40 -24.52 -0.32 18.87
C LEU A 40 -23.71 -1.26 17.94
N PRO A 41 -23.99 -2.58 17.88
CA PRO A 41 -23.32 -3.46 16.93
C PRO A 41 -23.56 -3.07 15.46
N GLN A 42 -24.76 -2.59 15.12
CA GLN A 42 -25.09 -2.13 13.77
C GLN A 42 -24.26 -0.90 13.38
N LEU A 43 -24.12 0.07 14.29
CA LEU A 43 -23.30 1.26 14.04
C LEU A 43 -21.80 0.94 13.99
N LEU A 44 -21.31 0.02 14.83
CA LEU A 44 -19.93 -0.45 14.79
C LEU A 44 -19.61 -1.17 13.47
N SER A 45 -20.52 -2.03 13.00
CA SER A 45 -20.39 -2.70 11.70
C SER A 45 -20.43 -1.68 10.54
N LEU A 46 -21.32 -0.69 10.61
CA LEU A 46 -21.38 0.39 9.61
C LEU A 46 -20.10 1.23 9.61
N LYS A 47 -19.54 1.54 10.78
CA LYS A 47 -18.25 2.23 10.93
C LYS A 47 -17.15 1.44 10.23
N GLN A 48 -17.01 0.15 10.53
CA GLN A 48 -16.01 -0.71 9.89
C GLN A 48 -16.16 -0.75 8.37
N ALA A 49 -17.39 -0.95 7.87
CA ALA A 49 -17.65 -0.97 6.43
C ALA A 49 -17.34 0.37 5.74
N LEU A 50 -17.70 1.49 6.37
CA LEU A 50 -17.40 2.82 5.87
C LEU A 50 -15.90 3.07 5.83
N THR A 51 -15.20 2.78 6.94
CA THR A 51 -13.73 2.92 7.04
C THR A 51 -13.06 2.08 5.97
N HIS A 52 -13.41 0.80 5.84
CA HIS A 52 -12.84 -0.08 4.83
C HIS A 52 -13.05 0.45 3.41
N SER A 53 -14.29 0.84 3.05
CA SER A 53 -14.59 1.39 1.73
C SER A 53 -13.84 2.69 1.45
N GLY A 54 -13.74 3.59 2.43
CA GLY A 54 -13.07 4.89 2.27
C GLY A 54 -11.56 4.75 2.12
N ILE A 55 -10.95 3.90 2.94
CA ILE A 55 -9.51 3.58 2.86
C ILE A 55 -9.19 2.91 1.53
N LYS A 56 -9.96 1.90 1.13
CA LYS A 56 -9.76 1.19 -0.15
C LYS A 56 -9.88 2.11 -1.35
N GLY A 57 -10.90 2.98 -1.40
CA GLY A 57 -11.06 3.93 -2.50
C GLY A 57 -9.90 4.93 -2.61
N ARG A 58 -9.43 5.47 -1.47
CA ARG A 58 -8.27 6.38 -1.44
C ARG A 58 -6.98 5.67 -1.82
N PHE A 59 -6.78 4.44 -1.35
CA PHE A 59 -5.64 3.59 -1.70
C PHE A 59 -5.59 3.36 -3.21
N GLN A 60 -6.70 2.87 -3.79
CA GLN A 60 -6.81 2.61 -5.23
C GLN A 60 -6.52 3.84 -6.08
N GLU A 61 -7.04 5.01 -5.68
CA GLU A 61 -6.77 6.25 -6.40
C GLU A 61 -5.30 6.66 -6.32
N SER A 62 -4.64 6.46 -5.17
CA SER A 62 -3.21 6.74 -5.02
C SER A 62 -2.37 5.77 -5.87
N MET A 63 -2.66 4.48 -5.84
CA MET A 63 -1.97 3.47 -6.65
C MET A 63 -2.20 3.67 -8.15
N ARG A 64 -3.40 4.08 -8.56
CA ARG A 64 -3.69 4.45 -9.94
C ARG A 64 -2.79 5.59 -10.42
N LYS A 65 -2.68 6.67 -9.63
CA LYS A 65 -1.76 7.79 -9.93
C LYS A 65 -0.30 7.35 -9.97
N ALA A 66 0.11 6.46 -9.06
CA ALA A 66 1.46 5.90 -9.05
C ALA A 66 1.78 5.12 -10.34
N ARG A 67 0.81 4.37 -10.88
CA ARG A 67 0.97 3.59 -12.12
C ARG A 67 0.96 4.45 -13.38
N GLU A 68 0.13 5.49 -13.42
CA GLU A 68 -0.05 6.35 -14.61
C GLU A 68 1.05 7.39 -14.78
N THR A 69 1.72 7.81 -13.70
CA THR A 69 2.75 8.83 -13.78
C THR A 69 4.06 8.29 -14.37
N THR A 70 4.77 9.11 -15.13
CA THR A 70 6.06 8.76 -15.75
C THR A 70 7.25 9.09 -14.85
N SER A 71 7.11 10.07 -13.95
CA SER A 71 8.19 10.50 -13.07
C SER A 71 8.41 9.50 -11.94
N THR A 72 9.60 8.91 -11.83
CA THR A 72 9.97 7.98 -10.75
C THR A 72 9.70 8.57 -9.37
N MET A 73 10.06 9.84 -9.15
CA MET A 73 9.80 10.54 -7.89
C MET A 73 8.30 10.63 -7.59
N ALA A 74 7.48 10.91 -8.61
CA ALA A 74 6.03 10.92 -8.44
C ALA A 74 5.47 9.51 -8.15
N LYS A 75 5.99 8.47 -8.80
CA LYS A 75 5.60 7.07 -8.51
C LYS A 75 5.84 6.73 -7.04
N VAL A 76 7.04 7.03 -6.53
CA VAL A 76 7.41 6.81 -5.12
C VAL A 76 6.49 7.61 -4.20
N ASN A 77 6.27 8.91 -4.47
CA ASN A 77 5.41 9.75 -3.63
C ASN A 77 3.97 9.21 -3.53
N TYR A 78 3.39 8.76 -4.64
CA TYR A 78 2.04 8.18 -4.63
C TYR A 78 1.99 6.79 -3.98
N ALA A 79 3.02 5.97 -4.12
CA ALA A 79 3.11 4.67 -3.43
C ALA A 79 3.25 4.85 -1.91
N THR A 80 4.11 5.77 -1.46
CA THR A 80 4.23 6.16 -0.04
C THR A 80 2.93 6.72 0.50
N SER A 81 2.21 7.51 -0.30
CA SER A 81 0.87 8.00 0.06
C SER A 81 -0.12 6.86 0.22
N ALA A 82 -0.05 5.83 -0.63
CA ALA A 82 -0.89 4.64 -0.53
C ALA A 82 -0.61 3.86 0.77
N GLN A 83 0.65 3.64 1.13
CA GLN A 83 1.03 3.02 2.41
C GLN A 83 0.57 3.84 3.63
N ALA A 84 0.65 5.17 3.56
CA ALA A 84 0.16 6.05 4.62
C ALA A 84 -1.36 5.94 4.80
N ILE A 85 -2.12 5.79 3.70
CA ILE A 85 -3.56 5.56 3.72
C ILE A 85 -3.90 4.21 4.38
N LEU A 86 -3.18 3.14 4.06
CA LEU A 86 -3.37 1.84 4.71
C LEU A 86 -3.06 1.91 6.22
N SER A 87 -1.98 2.60 6.59
CA SER A 87 -1.61 2.85 7.98
C SER A 87 -2.67 3.66 8.74
N GLU A 88 -3.32 4.62 8.07
CA GLU A 88 -4.48 5.34 8.62
C GLU A 88 -5.65 4.39 8.87
N GLY A 89 -5.93 3.48 7.93
CA GLY A 89 -6.97 2.46 8.08
C GLY A 89 -6.77 1.57 9.31
N LEU A 90 -5.54 1.11 9.55
CA LEU A 90 -5.19 0.34 10.75
C LEU A 90 -5.44 1.15 12.03
N LYS A 91 -5.04 2.44 12.04
CA LYS A 91 -5.30 3.35 13.18
C LYS A 91 -6.79 3.59 13.44
N LEU A 92 -7.62 3.50 12.40
CA LEU A 92 -9.08 3.63 12.49
C LEU A 92 -9.78 2.31 12.88
N GLY A 93 -9.03 1.25 13.18
CA GLY A 93 -9.56 -0.01 13.68
C GLY A 93 -9.89 -1.04 12.61
N LEU A 94 -9.31 -0.93 11.41
CA LEU A 94 -9.29 -2.03 10.45
C LEU A 94 -8.24 -3.08 10.84
N ASP A 95 -8.55 -4.34 10.62
CA ASP A 95 -7.61 -5.43 10.83
C ASP A 95 -6.60 -5.53 9.68
N GLU A 96 -5.34 -5.82 9.99
CA GLU A 96 -4.30 -6.01 8.97
C GLU A 96 -4.67 -7.10 7.95
N LYS A 97 -5.35 -8.16 8.42
CA LYS A 97 -5.88 -9.23 7.56
C LYS A 97 -6.91 -8.74 6.53
N SER A 98 -7.65 -7.66 6.86
CA SER A 98 -8.64 -7.08 5.95
C SER A 98 -8.01 -6.22 4.86
N LEU A 99 -6.74 -5.84 5.01
CA LEU A 99 -5.97 -5.01 4.09
C LEU A 99 -4.77 -5.74 3.48
N THR A 100 -4.66 -7.07 3.65
CA THR A 100 -3.49 -7.84 3.24
C THR A 100 -3.19 -7.68 1.76
N ASP A 101 -4.20 -7.80 0.90
CA ASP A 101 -4.04 -7.66 -0.55
C ASP A 101 -3.50 -6.27 -0.92
N GLU A 102 -4.02 -5.21 -0.31
CA GLU A 102 -3.57 -3.84 -0.56
C GLU A 102 -2.15 -3.58 -0.02
N ILE A 103 -1.81 -4.15 1.14
CA ILE A 103 -0.47 -4.05 1.73
C ILE A 103 0.55 -4.76 0.83
N GLU A 104 0.25 -5.98 0.39
CA GLU A 104 1.08 -6.74 -0.55
C GLU A 104 1.25 -5.98 -1.87
N GLU A 105 0.16 -5.46 -2.45
CA GLU A 105 0.21 -4.69 -3.69
C GLU A 105 1.13 -3.46 -3.58
N ALA A 106 1.00 -2.68 -2.49
CA ALA A 106 1.83 -1.50 -2.28
C ALA A 106 3.31 -1.85 -2.14
N ASN A 107 3.60 -2.92 -1.39
CA ASN A 107 4.95 -3.38 -1.16
C ASN A 107 5.59 -3.92 -2.44
N ASP A 108 4.87 -4.75 -3.20
CA ASP A 108 5.34 -5.28 -4.49
C ASP A 108 5.64 -4.14 -5.48
N PHE A 109 4.79 -3.11 -5.51
CA PHE A 109 5.00 -1.96 -6.38
C PHE A 109 6.24 -1.15 -5.99
N ILE A 110 6.44 -0.89 -4.70
CA ILE A 110 7.60 -0.15 -4.19
C ILE A 110 8.88 -0.96 -4.41
N ASN A 111 8.85 -2.25 -4.12
CA ASN A 111 9.98 -3.13 -4.31
C ASN A 111 10.36 -3.19 -5.80
N GLN A 112 9.38 -3.22 -6.70
CA GLN A 112 9.65 -3.16 -8.13
C GLN A 112 10.34 -1.85 -8.53
N LEU A 113 9.87 -0.69 -8.04
CA LEU A 113 10.51 0.59 -8.34
C LEU A 113 11.96 0.63 -7.86
N GLN A 114 12.21 0.12 -6.65
CA GLN A 114 13.54 0.07 -6.06
C GLN A 114 14.47 -0.84 -6.85
N TYR A 115 13.95 -2.00 -7.27
CA TYR A 115 14.65 -2.94 -8.13
C TYR A 115 15.02 -2.31 -9.49
N ASP A 116 14.05 -1.66 -10.15
CA ASP A 116 14.26 -0.98 -11.44
C ASP A 116 15.33 0.12 -11.32
N GLU A 117 15.39 0.81 -10.18
CA GLU A 117 16.43 1.82 -9.93
C GLU A 117 17.83 1.21 -9.86
N TYR A 118 17.99 0.05 -9.21
CA TYR A 118 19.27 -0.65 -9.19
C TYR A 118 19.69 -1.13 -10.59
N LEU A 119 18.74 -1.67 -11.37
CA LEU A 119 18.99 -2.05 -12.75
C LEU A 119 19.40 -0.87 -13.63
N ALA A 120 18.70 0.26 -13.51
CA ALA A 120 19.04 1.47 -14.27
C ALA A 120 20.44 2.00 -13.92
N LYS A 121 20.84 1.92 -12.64
CA LYS A 121 22.21 2.25 -12.22
C LYS A 121 23.23 1.29 -12.82
N ALA A 122 22.96 -0.01 -12.83
CA ALA A 122 23.83 -1.02 -13.40
C ALA A 122 24.03 -0.83 -14.91
N SER A 123 22.93 -0.68 -15.66
CA SER A 123 22.93 -0.41 -17.10
C SER A 123 23.73 0.85 -17.44
N LYS A 124 23.56 1.92 -16.65
CA LYS A 124 24.28 3.17 -16.85
C LYS A 124 25.79 3.03 -16.64
N GLU A 125 26.24 2.15 -15.75
CA GLU A 125 27.67 1.85 -15.59
C GLU A 125 28.19 1.00 -16.75
N GLU A 126 27.40 0.05 -17.28
CA GLU A 126 27.75 -0.69 -18.50
C GLU A 126 27.92 0.24 -19.70
N GLU A 127 26.99 1.18 -19.90
CA GLU A 127 27.03 2.16 -20.98
C GLU A 127 28.28 3.05 -20.94
N LYS A 128 28.80 3.32 -19.74
CA LYS A 128 30.06 4.05 -19.54
C LYS A 128 31.31 3.17 -19.74
N GLY A 129 31.15 1.87 -19.96
CA GLY A 129 32.22 0.89 -19.99
C GLY A 129 32.78 0.52 -18.62
N ASN A 130 32.13 0.93 -17.52
CA ASN A 130 32.57 0.62 -16.16
C ASN A 130 32.00 -0.73 -15.70
N MET A 131 32.60 -1.82 -16.19
CA MET A 131 32.10 -3.18 -15.92
C MET A 131 32.11 -3.54 -14.43
N LYS A 132 33.13 -3.09 -13.68
CA LYS A 132 33.16 -3.31 -12.23
C LYS A 132 31.98 -2.63 -11.53
N GLY A 133 31.72 -1.37 -11.87
CA GLY A 133 30.58 -0.63 -11.33
C GLY A 133 29.23 -1.25 -11.70
N ALA A 134 29.10 -1.75 -12.93
CA ALA A 134 27.90 -2.46 -13.37
C ALA A 134 27.66 -3.73 -12.54
N ILE A 135 28.69 -4.58 -12.40
CA ILE A 135 28.63 -5.81 -11.60
C ILE A 135 28.24 -5.50 -10.15
N ASP A 136 28.87 -4.50 -9.52
CA ASP A 136 28.56 -4.09 -8.14
C ASP A 136 27.07 -3.72 -8.00
N GLN A 137 26.49 -2.98 -8.96
CA GLN A 137 25.08 -2.62 -8.94
C GLN A 137 24.14 -3.80 -9.21
N TYR A 138 24.49 -4.70 -10.14
CA TYR A 138 23.71 -5.93 -10.36
C TYR A 138 23.70 -6.85 -9.14
N GLN A 139 24.81 -6.93 -8.40
CA GLN A 139 24.84 -7.67 -7.13
C GLN A 139 23.95 -7.03 -6.06
N VAL A 140 23.90 -5.70 -5.98
CA VAL A 140 22.96 -4.99 -5.09
C VAL A 140 21.52 -5.31 -5.48
N ALA A 141 21.19 -5.28 -6.78
CA ALA A 141 19.87 -5.66 -7.27
C ALA A 141 19.52 -7.12 -6.93
N LEU A 142 20.45 -8.06 -7.12
CA LEU A 142 20.26 -9.48 -6.76
C LEU A 142 20.02 -9.66 -5.27
N TYR A 143 20.83 -8.99 -4.45
CA TYR A 143 20.69 -9.03 -3.00
C TYR A 143 19.32 -8.49 -2.57
N PHE A 144 18.89 -7.37 -3.16
CA PHE A 144 17.58 -6.79 -2.93
C PHE A 144 16.45 -7.77 -3.28
N LEU A 145 16.52 -8.42 -4.45
CA LEU A 145 15.56 -9.46 -4.84
C LEU A 145 15.49 -10.62 -3.84
N LYS A 146 16.63 -11.07 -3.30
CA LYS A 146 16.68 -12.20 -2.36
C LYS A 146 16.18 -11.85 -0.97
N MET A 147 16.24 -10.57 -0.58
CA MET A 147 15.86 -10.08 0.74
C MET A 147 14.45 -9.50 0.82
N THR A 148 13.82 -9.22 -0.32
CA THR A 148 12.47 -8.64 -0.38
C THR A 148 11.45 -9.65 -0.93
N HIS A 149 10.16 -9.32 -0.80
CA HIS A 149 9.08 -10.07 -1.43
C HIS A 149 8.51 -9.27 -2.59
N MET A 150 8.39 -9.89 -3.77
CA MET A 150 7.77 -9.29 -4.97
C MET A 150 6.82 -10.26 -5.70
N GLY A 151 6.13 -11.09 -4.93
CA GLY A 151 5.36 -12.22 -5.44
C GLY A 151 6.27 -13.34 -5.99
N SER A 152 6.14 -14.55 -5.43
CA SER A 152 7.10 -15.65 -5.64
C SER A 152 7.46 -15.94 -7.11
N LYS A 153 6.45 -16.04 -7.99
CA LYS A 153 6.69 -16.35 -9.42
C LYS A 153 7.43 -15.26 -10.18
N LYS A 154 7.19 -13.99 -9.84
CA LYS A 154 7.83 -12.85 -10.51
C LYS A 154 9.26 -12.67 -9.99
N GLN A 155 9.45 -12.87 -8.69
CA GLN A 155 10.75 -12.79 -8.03
C GLN A 155 11.73 -13.83 -8.55
N ASP A 156 11.33 -15.10 -8.68
CA ASP A 156 12.21 -16.16 -9.18
C ASP A 156 12.70 -15.89 -10.61
N ALA A 157 11.82 -15.37 -11.47
CA ALA A 157 12.18 -15.00 -12.84
C ALA A 157 13.22 -13.88 -12.88
N LEU A 158 13.04 -12.83 -12.07
CA LEU A 158 13.96 -11.70 -11.99
C LEU A 158 15.32 -12.10 -11.38
N VAL A 159 15.32 -13.01 -10.40
CA VAL A 159 16.55 -13.57 -9.81
C VAL A 159 17.35 -14.30 -10.88
N ASN A 160 16.70 -15.19 -11.63
CA ASN A 160 17.36 -15.94 -12.70
C ASN A 160 17.92 -15.01 -13.80
N GLU A 161 17.17 -13.97 -14.17
CA GLU A 161 17.61 -12.98 -15.16
C GLU A 161 18.89 -12.26 -14.72
N ILE A 162 18.93 -11.76 -13.49
CA ILE A 162 20.12 -11.09 -12.95
C ILE A 162 21.29 -12.05 -12.77
N GLU A 163 21.05 -13.28 -12.29
CA GLU A 163 22.12 -14.27 -12.13
C GLU A 163 22.77 -14.61 -13.48
N ASN A 164 21.98 -14.75 -14.54
CA ASN A 164 22.50 -14.94 -15.89
C ASN A 164 23.28 -13.71 -16.38
N LYS A 165 22.76 -12.50 -16.18
CA LYS A 165 23.45 -11.26 -16.56
C LYS A 165 24.79 -11.10 -15.85
N LEU A 166 24.85 -11.44 -14.56
CA LEU A 166 26.10 -11.44 -13.80
C LEU A 166 27.08 -12.48 -14.34
N GLN A 167 26.63 -13.69 -14.68
CA GLN A 167 27.48 -14.70 -15.31
C GLN A 167 28.06 -14.22 -16.65
N GLU A 168 27.26 -13.58 -17.49
CA GLU A 168 27.72 -12.99 -18.76
C GLU A 168 28.79 -11.92 -18.55
N LEU A 169 28.63 -11.06 -17.53
CA LEU A 169 29.60 -9.99 -17.23
C LEU A 169 30.90 -10.49 -16.60
N TYR A 170 30.90 -11.70 -16.01
CA TYR A 170 32.11 -12.32 -15.46
C TYR A 170 32.92 -13.12 -16.50
N ASN A 171 32.31 -13.46 -17.64
CA ASN A 171 32.94 -14.19 -18.74
C ASN A 171 33.61 -13.25 -19.75
#